data_AF-A0A1Y1LY76-F1
#
_entry.id   AF-A0A1Y1LY76-F1
#
_cell.length_a   1.000
_cell.length_b   1.000
_cell.length_c   1.000
_cell.angle_alpha   90.00
_cell.angle_beta   90.00
_cell.angle_gamma   90.00
#
_symmetry.space_group_name_H-M   'P 1'
#
loop_
_entity.id
_entity.type
_entity.pdbx_description
1 polymer ?
#
loop_
_entity_poly.entity_id
_entity_poly.type
_entity_poly.pdbx_seq_one_letter_code
_entity_poly.pdbx_strand_id
1 'polypeptide(L)'
;MISSLTHMLASITATKKVAETRNELRHFQKTLTIKLTLFIVSVISTVGLVGFFLEHRYLCHDMAFSWFAFCEYVVASANMAFHITVIFDFPTEYLVVARGLKDKNKVATD
;
A
#
# COMPACT_ATOMS: atom_id res chain seq x y z
N MET A 1 -8.08 7.12 -7.08
CA MET A 1 -8.39 5.91 -6.28
C MET A 1 -8.02 4.61 -6.99
N ILE A 2 -8.34 4.43 -8.29
CA ILE A 2 -8.04 3.17 -8.98
C ILE A 2 -6.55 2.86 -8.99
N SER A 3 -5.69 3.82 -9.39
CA SER A 3 -4.23 3.65 -9.42
C SER A 3 -3.63 3.24 -8.07
N SER A 4 -4.08 3.85 -6.98
CA SER A 4 -3.61 3.52 -5.63
C SER A 4 -4.07 2.14 -5.18
N LEU A 5 -5.31 1.73 -5.50
CA LEU A 5 -5.82 0.40 -5.21
C LEU A 5 -5.06 -0.69 -5.98
N THR A 6 -4.78 -0.48 -7.28
CA THR A 6 -3.93 -1.41 -8.05
C THR A 6 -2.51 -1.47 -7.50
N HIS A 7 -1.95 -0.32 -7.09
CA HIS A 7 -0.63 -0.29 -6.46
C HIS A 7 -0.59 -1.06 -5.14
N MET A 8 -1.59 -0.90 -4.26
CA MET A 8 -1.70 -1.66 -3.02
C MET A 8 -1.80 -3.17 -3.28
N LEU A 9 -2.63 -3.59 -4.24
CA LEU A 9 -2.75 -5.00 -4.64
C LEU A 9 -1.44 -5.57 -5.18
N ALA A 10 -0.76 -4.81 -6.06
CA ALA A 10 0.52 -5.22 -6.63
C ALA A 10 1.59 -5.38 -5.54
N SER A 11 1.66 -4.44 -4.60
CA SER A 11 2.61 -4.47 -3.49
C SER A 11 2.33 -5.59 -2.48
N ILE A 12 1.06 -5.88 -2.17
CA ILE A 12 0.68 -7.04 -1.34
C ILE A 12 1.09 -8.34 -2.03
N THR A 13 0.81 -8.48 -3.33
CA THR A 13 1.17 -9.67 -4.12
C THR A 13 2.68 -9.84 -4.21
N ALA A 14 3.43 -8.76 -4.43
CA ALA A 14 4.88 -8.76 -4.44
C ALA A 14 5.46 -9.17 -3.09
N THR A 15 4.96 -8.58 -1.99
CA THR A 15 5.39 -8.92 -0.62
C THR A 15 5.12 -10.40 -0.32
N LYS A 16 3.96 -10.93 -0.74
CA LYS A 16 3.61 -12.35 -0.58
C LYS A 16 4.56 -13.28 -1.35
N LYS A 17 4.85 -12.97 -2.61
CA LYS A 17 5.80 -13.75 -3.43
C LYS A 17 7.22 -13.71 -2.85
N VAL A 18 7.68 -12.56 -2.37
CA VAL A 18 9.01 -12.42 -1.74
C VAL A 18 9.08 -13.20 -0.43
N ALA A 19 8.02 -13.16 0.39
CA ALA A 19 7.95 -13.92 1.64
C ALA A 19 8.02 -15.44 1.40
N GLU A 20 7.37 -15.92 0.33
CA GLU A 20 7.42 -17.33 -0.08
C GLU A 20 8.83 -17.73 -0.54
N THR A 21 9.48 -16.91 -1.38
CA THR A 21 10.86 -17.13 -1.84
C THR A 21 11.87 -17.14 -0.70
N ARG A 22 11.72 -16.27 0.30
CA ARG A 22 12.67 -16.16 1.43
C ARG A 22 12.39 -17.16 2.56
N ASN A 23 11.29 -17.93 2.52
CA ASN A 23 10.85 -18.83 3.59
C ASN A 23 10.71 -18.17 4.98
N GLU A 24 10.62 -16.83 5.02
CA GLU A 24 10.56 -15.97 6.21
C GLU A 24 9.12 -15.48 6.44
N LEU A 25 8.15 -16.37 6.26
CA LEU A 25 6.72 -16.04 6.26
C LEU A 25 6.25 -15.39 7.58
N ARG A 26 6.85 -15.77 8.71
CA ARG A 26 6.47 -15.26 10.05
C ARG A 26 6.78 -13.78 10.24
N HIS A 27 7.88 -13.30 9.69
CA HIS A 27 8.24 -11.88 9.79
C HIS A 27 7.31 -11.03 8.92
N PHE A 28 7.04 -11.49 7.69
CA PHE A 28 6.17 -10.79 6.74
C PHE A 28 4.69 -10.86 7.10
N GLN A 29 4.23 -11.87 7.85
CA GLN A 29 2.83 -12.03 8.22
C GLN A 29 2.24 -10.79 8.92
N LYS A 30 2.98 -10.17 9.86
CA LYS A 30 2.49 -8.97 10.56
C LYS A 30 2.28 -7.81 9.61
N THR A 31 3.28 -7.54 8.76
CA THR A 31 3.22 -6.45 7.78
C THR A 31 2.17 -6.71 6.70
N LEU A 32 2.01 -7.96 6.26
CA LEU A 32 0.97 -8.39 5.32
C LEU A 32 -0.43 -8.16 5.88
N THR A 33 -0.69 -8.50 7.14
CA THR A 33 -1.99 -8.27 7.78
C THR A 33 -2.31 -6.77 7.84
N ILE A 34 -1.34 -5.93 8.20
CA ILE A 34 -1.52 -4.46 8.22
C ILE A 34 -1.84 -3.94 6.81
N LYS A 35 -1.05 -4.32 5.80
CA LYS A 35 -1.25 -3.92 4.40
C LYS A 35 -2.63 -4.37 3.88
N LEU A 36 -3.05 -5.58 4.23
CA LEU A 36 -4.34 -6.13 3.82
C LEU A 36 -5.51 -5.43 4.51
N THR A 37 -5.39 -5.10 5.80
CA THR A 37 -6.39 -4.29 6.51
C THR A 37 -6.54 -2.91 5.89
N LEU A 38 -5.43 -2.23 5.57
CA LEU A 38 -5.45 -0.93 4.88
C LEU A 38 -6.10 -1.01 3.50
N PHE A 39 -5.86 -2.10 2.77
CA PHE A 39 -6.51 -2.35 1.49
C PHE A 39 -8.02 -2.55 1.63
N ILE A 40 -8.47 -3.39 2.58
CA ILE A 40 -9.90 -3.62 2.85
C ILE A 40 -10.60 -2.32 3.24
N VAL A 41 -10.01 -1.54 4.16
CA VAL A 41 -10.57 -0.23 4.59
C VAL A 41 -10.71 0.72 3.40
N SER A 42 -9.70 0.77 2.52
CA SER A 42 -9.72 1.60 1.30
C SER A 42 -10.83 1.15 0.34
N VAL A 43 -11.03 -0.15 0.15
CA VAL A 43 -12.08 -0.71 -0.71
C VAL A 43 -13.47 -0.41 -0.15
N ILE A 44 -13.71 -0.70 1.14
CA ILE A 44 -14.99 -0.42 1.80
C ILE A 44 -15.33 1.07 1.70
N SER A 45 -14.34 1.94 1.96
CA SER A 45 -14.54 3.38 1.88
C SER A 45 -14.77 3.87 0.45
N THR A 46 -14.17 3.22 -0.56
CA THR A 46 -14.45 3.51 -1.98
C THR A 46 -15.88 3.10 -2.36
N VAL A 47 -16.35 1.94 -1.90
CA VAL A 47 -17.74 1.51 -2.13
C VAL A 47 -18.71 2.44 -1.41
N GLY A 48 -18.43 2.81 -0.16
CA GLY A 48 -19.20 3.79 0.60
C GLY A 48 -19.27 5.14 -0.09
N LEU A 49 -18.15 5.63 -0.64
CA LEU A 49 -18.09 6.86 -1.42
C LEU A 49 -19.03 6.82 -2.64
N VAL A 50 -19.04 5.71 -3.39
CA VAL A 50 -19.97 5.52 -4.52
C VAL A 50 -21.42 5.43 -4.05
N GLY A 51 -21.68 4.72 -2.95
CA GLY A 51 -23.01 4.59 -2.36
C GLY A 51 -23.59 5.94 -1.94
N PHE A 52 -22.86 6.69 -1.11
CA PHE A 52 -23.28 8.02 -0.65
C PHE A 52 -23.37 9.03 -1.80
N PHE A 53 -22.54 8.90 -2.84
CA PHE A 53 -22.66 9.73 -4.03
C PHE A 53 -23.98 9.50 -4.78
N LEU A 54 -24.41 8.22 -4.91
CA LEU A 54 -25.69 7.88 -5.53
C LEU A 54 -26.87 8.34 -4.66
N GLU A 55 -26.79 8.10 -3.36
CA GLU A 55 -27.83 8.46 -2.39
C GLU A 55 -28.00 9.98 -2.30
N HIS A 56 -26.89 10.73 -2.32
CA HIS A 56 -26.91 12.20 -2.38
C HIS A 56 -27.63 12.72 -3.63
N ARG A 57 -27.39 12.10 -4.79
CA ARG A 57 -27.99 12.53 -6.06
C ARG A 57 -29.47 12.15 -6.22
N TYR A 58 -29.93 11.08 -5.58
CA TYR A 58 -31.30 10.58 -5.71
C TYR A 58 -32.25 10.98 -4.59
N LEU A 59 -31.80 11.01 -3.33
CA LEU A 59 -32.69 11.19 -2.17
C LEU A 59 -32.62 12.58 -1.52
N CYS A 60 -31.67 13.44 -1.94
CA CYS A 60 -31.53 14.82 -1.45
C CYS A 60 -31.52 14.92 0.09
N HIS A 61 -30.88 13.95 0.75
CA HIS A 61 -30.84 13.86 2.20
C HIS A 61 -29.78 14.80 2.76
N ASP A 62 -30.17 15.64 3.72
CA ASP A 62 -29.23 16.51 4.43
C ASP A 62 -28.14 15.66 5.12
N MET A 63 -26.89 16.12 5.04
CA MET A 63 -25.64 15.47 5.50
C MET A 63 -24.97 14.44 4.57
N ALA A 64 -25.57 14.06 3.44
CA ALA A 64 -24.93 13.09 2.53
C ALA A 64 -23.56 13.57 1.97
N PHE A 65 -23.38 14.89 1.84
CA PHE A 65 -22.11 15.50 1.44
C PHE A 65 -20.98 15.30 2.47
N SER A 66 -21.29 15.38 3.78
CA SER A 66 -20.31 15.19 4.84
C SER A 66 -19.83 13.74 4.93
N TRP A 67 -20.73 12.78 4.73
CA TRP A 67 -20.39 11.35 4.69
C TRP A 67 -19.53 11.00 3.47
N PHE A 68 -19.84 11.59 2.31
CA PHE A 68 -18.99 11.48 1.13
C PHE A 68 -17.56 11.98 1.41
N ALA A 69 -17.43 13.19 1.96
CA ALA A 69 -16.13 13.79 2.28
C ALA A 69 -15.37 12.96 3.33
N PHE A 70 -16.07 12.40 4.31
CA PHE A 70 -15.49 11.50 5.30
C PHE A 70 -14.88 10.25 4.65
N CYS A 71 -15.60 9.58 3.75
CA CYS A 71 -15.09 8.41 3.02
C CYS A 71 -13.85 8.74 2.19
N GLU A 72 -13.83 9.91 1.53
CA GLU A 72 -12.66 10.38 0.79
C GLU A 72 -11.45 10.57 1.72
N TYR A 73 -11.66 11.16 2.89
CA TYR A 73 -10.63 11.37 3.90
C TYR A 73 -10.07 10.05 4.46
N VAL A 74 -10.93 9.06 4.70
CA VAL A 74 -10.53 7.72 5.13
C VAL A 74 -9.65 7.05 4.06
N VAL A 75 -9.98 7.20 2.78
CA VAL A 75 -9.16 6.61 1.71
C VAL A 75 -7.82 7.33 1.59
N ALA A 76 -7.81 8.66 1.66
CA ALA A 76 -6.58 9.44 1.60
C ALA A 76 -5.63 9.05 2.74
N SER A 77 -6.14 8.97 3.97
CA SER A 77 -5.38 8.55 5.15
C SER A 77 -4.89 7.10 5.06
N ALA A 78 -5.73 6.16 4.60
CA ALA A 78 -5.32 4.77 4.37
C ALA A 78 -4.20 4.65 3.32
N ASN A 79 -4.25 5.49 2.27
CA ASN A 79 -3.20 5.53 1.25
C ASN A 79 -1.89 6.09 1.80
N MET A 80 -1.92 7.15 2.62
CA MET A 80 -0.74 7.67 3.32
C MET A 80 -0.15 6.64 4.28
N ALA A 81 -1.00 5.98 5.08
CA ALA A 81 -0.60 4.91 5.99
C ALA A 81 0.08 3.76 5.24
N PHE A 82 -0.42 3.42 4.04
CA PHE A 82 0.20 2.41 3.18
C PHE A 82 1.64 2.78 2.80
N HIS A 83 1.92 4.03 2.44
CA HIS A 83 3.28 4.48 2.16
C HIS A 83 4.19 4.42 3.39
N ILE A 84 3.65 4.69 4.58
CA ILE A 84 4.38 4.56 5.84
C ILE A 84 4.75 3.09 6.13
N THR A 85 3.98 2.12 5.62
CA THR A 85 4.29 0.70 5.85
C THR A 85 5.64 0.25 5.30
N VAL A 86 6.23 1.00 4.36
CA VAL A 86 7.59 0.76 3.84
C VAL A 86 8.64 0.80 4.95
N ILE A 87 8.44 1.59 6.00
CA ILE A 87 9.36 1.65 7.15
C ILE A 87 9.42 0.29 7.86
N PHE A 88 8.31 -0.44 7.92
CA PHE A 88 8.26 -1.77 8.51
C PHE A 88 8.81 -2.87 7.59
N ASP A 89 8.89 -2.63 6.28
CA ASP A 89 9.51 -3.58 5.34
C ASP A 89 11.04 -3.55 5.43
N PHE A 90 11.64 -2.40 5.77
CA PHE A 90 13.09 -2.20 5.87
C PHE A 90 13.53 -1.65 7.24
N PRO A 91 13.32 -2.39 8.35
CA PRO A 91 13.63 -1.89 9.68
C PRO A 91 15.15 -1.73 9.92
N THR A 92 15.99 -2.52 9.25
CA THR A 92 17.43 -2.62 9.52
C THR A 92 18.30 -2.71 8.26
N GLU A 93 17.73 -2.59 7.06
CA GLU A 93 18.51 -2.65 5.82
C GLU A 93 19.08 -1.28 5.44
N TYR A 94 20.36 -1.24 5.07
CA TYR A 94 21.04 -0.04 4.59
C TYR A 94 20.91 0.06 3.07
N LEU A 95 20.20 1.07 2.57
CA LEU A 95 20.11 1.34 1.13
C LEU A 95 21.41 2.00 0.64
N VAL A 96 22.29 1.21 0.00
CA VAL A 96 23.51 1.74 -0.62
C VAL A 96 23.21 2.14 -2.07
N VAL A 97 23.16 3.44 -2.34
CA VAL A 97 23.04 3.98 -3.70
C VAL A 97 24.43 4.27 -4.25
N ALA A 98 24.95 3.38 -5.09
CA ALA A 98 26.24 3.56 -5.77
C ALA A 98 26.04 3.74 -7.28
N ARG A 99 26.83 4.64 -7.90
CA ARG A 99 26.87 4.86 -9.34
C ARG A 99 28.24 4.44 -9.87
N GLY A 100 28.28 3.45 -10.77
CA GLY A 100 29.52 3.01 -11.43
C GLY A 100 30.35 1.99 -10.65
N LEU A 101 29.73 0.95 -10.08
CA LEU A 101 30.45 -0.20 -9.52
C LEU A 101 31.26 -0.90 -10.63
N LYS A 102 32.54 -0.54 -10.76
CA LYS A 102 33.52 -1.35 -11.50
C LYS A 102 33.74 -2.64 -10.70
N ASP A 103 33.32 -3.75 -11.28
CA ASP A 103 33.62 -5.09 -10.79
C ASP A 103 35.15 -5.24 -10.58
N LYS A 104 35.56 -5.38 -9.32
CA LYS A 104 36.97 -5.55 -8.95
C LYS A 104 37.50 -6.97 -9.17
N ASN A 105 36.74 -7.88 -9.78
CA ASN A 105 37.19 -9.26 -10.03
C ASN A 105 37.92 -9.47 -11.38
N LYS A 106 38.45 -8.42 -12.02
CA LYS A 106 39.22 -8.53 -13.28
C LYS A 106 40.65 -7.98 -13.26
N VAL A 107 41.25 -7.74 -12.10
CA VAL A 107 42.66 -7.27 -12.02
C VAL A 107 43.45 -8.11 -11.01
N ALA A 108 43.68 -9.38 -11.37
CA ALA A 108 44.65 -10.25 -10.72
C ALA A 108 45.17 -11.28 -11.72
N THR A 109 45.55 -10.84 -12.93
CA THR A 109 46.36 -11.61 -13.88
C THR A 109 46.83 -10.65 -14.96
N ASP A 110 47.97 -10.01 -14.72
CA ASP A 110 49.02 -9.69 -15.69
C ASP A 110 50.26 -9.20 -14.91
#